data_AF-A0A9W8HA55-F1
#
_entry.id   AF-A0A9W8HA55-F1
#
_cell.length_a   1.000
_cell.length_b   1.000
_cell.length_c   1.000
_cell.angle_alpha   90.00
_cell.angle_beta   90.00
_cell.angle_gamma   90.00
#
_symmetry.space_group_name_H-M   'P 1'
#
loop_
_entity.id
_entity.type
_entity.pdbx_description
1 polymer ?
#
loop_
_entity_poly.entity_id
_entity_poly.type
_entity_poly.pdbx_seq_one_letter_code
_entity_poly.pdbx_strand_id
1 'polypeptide(L)'
;RESGLDIDWVAVSWAVGLSELDCLELCRFSEGKARWTYDPDTFSQEMADRMEAFIAEHYPPPAAPNFNAVSNYMWLDINDCIRMAQLLRGEFEWTDEAKDKVARMWEQGISHKEIARQLSPNVTADSIAQCMYRMRRPQQYTSLTLEEKQRVRGIVDENSGKVSFCEVVELVRQEFACPKRRTPALKCAKGYCSSIPLYRARVEGEDKDQIAKDILSGATTATEAARRLDVPPVLVTAMVEKFQTRMCSSVWTDKEMEHLVEYVRAHTRPYSWKSFSALLGTKSQRQCRLKFDAMRRSGAIPDMPEN
;
A
#
# COMPACT_ATOMS: atom_id res chain seq x y z
N ARG A 1 33.64 -23.73 -9.61
CA ARG A 1 33.87 -23.79 -11.08
C ARG A 1 32.61 -23.23 -11.72
N GLU A 2 32.65 -21.98 -12.12
CA GLU A 2 31.53 -21.21 -12.70
C GLU A 2 31.43 -21.57 -14.18
N SER A 3 30.88 -22.75 -14.50
CA SER A 3 30.98 -23.37 -15.82
C SER A 3 30.03 -22.77 -16.89
N GLY A 4 29.88 -21.46 -16.93
CA GLY A 4 29.18 -20.80 -18.03
C GLY A 4 29.36 -19.28 -18.14
N LEU A 5 30.28 -18.71 -17.35
CA LEU A 5 30.90 -17.42 -17.68
C LEU A 5 31.91 -17.54 -18.83
N ASP A 6 32.26 -18.76 -19.22
CA ASP A 6 33.25 -19.07 -20.26
C ASP A 6 32.65 -19.12 -21.68
N ILE A 7 31.37 -18.75 -21.86
CA ILE A 7 30.79 -18.67 -23.21
C ILE A 7 31.23 -17.36 -23.85
N ASP A 8 32.03 -17.47 -24.90
CA ASP A 8 32.40 -16.36 -25.76
C ASP A 8 31.22 -15.99 -26.66
N TRP A 9 30.33 -15.15 -26.13
CA TRP A 9 29.15 -14.66 -26.85
C TRP A 9 29.53 -13.79 -28.06
N VAL A 10 30.73 -13.20 -28.07
CA VAL A 10 31.27 -12.50 -29.24
C VAL A 10 31.53 -13.51 -30.36
N ALA A 11 32.22 -14.61 -30.07
CA ALA A 11 32.45 -15.67 -31.06
C ALA A 11 31.13 -16.27 -31.59
N VAL A 12 30.13 -16.48 -30.72
CA VAL A 12 28.80 -16.95 -31.12
C VAL A 12 28.13 -15.94 -32.06
N SER A 13 28.11 -14.66 -31.69
CA SER A 13 27.57 -13.55 -32.49
C SER A 13 28.18 -13.52 -33.89
N TRP A 14 29.51 -13.63 -34.00
CA TRP A 14 30.22 -13.67 -35.28
C TRP A 14 29.85 -14.89 -36.12
N ALA A 15 29.69 -16.05 -35.49
CA ALA A 15 29.36 -17.29 -36.20
C ALA A 15 27.93 -17.29 -36.76
N VAL A 16 26.97 -16.69 -36.04
CA VAL A 16 25.56 -16.67 -36.45
C VAL A 16 25.15 -15.41 -37.22
N GLY A 17 26.00 -14.38 -37.24
CA GLY A 17 25.73 -13.11 -37.91
C GLY A 17 24.65 -12.26 -37.23
N LEU A 18 24.46 -12.42 -35.93
CA LEU A 18 23.52 -11.64 -35.10
C LEU A 18 24.29 -10.83 -34.05
N SER A 19 23.67 -9.82 -33.43
CA SER A 19 24.31 -9.12 -32.32
C SER A 19 24.46 -10.05 -31.10
N GLU A 20 25.39 -9.71 -30.20
CA GLU A 20 25.58 -10.47 -28.95
C GLU A 20 24.28 -10.53 -28.13
N LEU A 21 23.57 -9.40 -28.04
CA LEU A 21 22.30 -9.30 -27.34
C LEU A 21 21.22 -10.18 -27.98
N ASP A 22 21.09 -10.18 -29.31
CA ASP A 22 20.14 -11.05 -30.01
C ASP A 22 20.44 -12.54 -29.77
N CYS A 23 21.73 -12.90 -29.72
CA CYS A 23 22.16 -14.26 -29.40
C CYS A 23 21.73 -14.65 -27.98
N LEU A 24 21.95 -13.76 -27.00
CA LEU A 24 21.54 -13.94 -25.61
C LEU A 24 20.01 -14.03 -25.49
N GLU A 25 19.24 -13.26 -26.26
CA GLU A 25 17.78 -13.29 -26.22
C GLU A 25 17.17 -14.55 -26.85
N LEU A 26 17.76 -15.03 -27.94
CA LEU A 26 17.25 -16.18 -28.70
C LEU A 26 17.73 -17.52 -28.15
N CYS A 27 18.86 -17.54 -27.43
CA CYS A 27 19.41 -18.78 -26.89
C CYS A 27 18.48 -19.36 -25.81
N ARG A 28 17.97 -20.58 -26.05
CA ARG A 28 17.10 -21.31 -25.12
C ARG A 28 17.83 -22.39 -24.32
N PHE A 29 19.15 -22.28 -24.21
CA PHE A 29 19.94 -23.25 -23.50
C PHE A 29 19.65 -23.16 -21.99
N SER A 30 19.22 -24.27 -21.41
CA SER A 30 18.89 -24.37 -19.98
C SER A 30 19.80 -25.35 -19.24
N GLU A 31 20.55 -26.17 -19.96
CA GLU A 31 21.43 -27.17 -19.34
C GLU A 31 22.65 -26.49 -18.69
N GLY A 32 23.05 -26.96 -17.50
CA GLY A 32 24.25 -26.48 -16.82
C GLY A 32 24.18 -25.07 -16.21
N LYS A 33 23.04 -24.36 -16.31
CA LYS A 33 22.82 -23.10 -15.60
C LYS A 33 22.80 -23.33 -14.09
N ALA A 34 23.46 -22.46 -13.34
CA ALA A 34 23.48 -22.55 -11.89
C ALA A 34 22.12 -22.10 -11.30
N ARG A 35 21.72 -22.76 -10.22
CA ARG A 35 20.60 -22.30 -9.39
C ARG A 35 21.11 -21.26 -8.41
N TRP A 36 20.42 -20.14 -8.30
CA TRP A 36 20.70 -19.13 -7.29
C TRP A 36 19.66 -19.18 -6.18
N THR A 37 20.14 -19.25 -4.94
CA THR A 37 19.30 -19.14 -3.74
C THR A 37 19.85 -17.99 -2.93
N TYR A 38 18.98 -17.07 -2.53
CA TYR A 38 19.37 -16.02 -1.59
C TYR A 38 19.88 -16.64 -0.30
N ASP A 39 21.15 -16.37 -0.01
CA ASP A 39 21.80 -16.71 1.24
C ASP A 39 22.29 -15.39 1.87
N PRO A 40 21.77 -15.00 3.04
CA PRO A 40 22.11 -13.74 3.69
C PRO A 40 23.58 -13.61 4.11
N ASP A 41 24.28 -14.74 4.28
CA ASP A 41 25.68 -14.76 4.72
C ASP A 41 26.65 -14.80 3.53
N THR A 42 26.20 -15.25 2.36
CA THR A 42 27.01 -15.34 1.13
C THR A 42 26.50 -14.49 -0.03
N PHE A 43 25.43 -13.71 0.19
CA PHE A 43 24.88 -12.80 -0.81
C PHE A 43 25.97 -11.80 -1.24
N SER A 44 26.50 -12.03 -2.43
CA SER A 44 27.50 -11.15 -3.02
C SER A 44 26.80 -10.03 -3.76
N GLN A 45 27.02 -8.80 -3.27
CA GLN A 45 26.58 -7.58 -3.96
C GLN A 45 27.16 -7.52 -5.39
N GLU A 46 28.34 -8.11 -5.62
CA GLU A 46 28.98 -8.15 -6.94
C GLU A 46 28.13 -8.85 -8.02
N MET A 47 27.47 -9.96 -7.67
CA MET A 47 26.61 -10.68 -8.62
C MET A 47 25.35 -9.88 -8.93
N ALA A 48 24.80 -9.20 -7.93
CA ALA A 48 23.67 -8.30 -8.10
C ALA A 48 24.05 -7.09 -8.97
N ASP A 49 25.17 -6.43 -8.66
CA ASP A 49 25.68 -5.27 -9.40
C ASP A 49 25.96 -5.63 -10.86
N ARG A 50 26.50 -6.84 -11.12
CA ARG A 50 26.74 -7.31 -12.49
C ARG A 50 25.44 -7.50 -13.27
N MET A 51 24.41 -8.04 -12.63
CA MET A 51 23.08 -8.18 -13.25
C MET A 51 22.42 -6.82 -13.50
N GLU A 52 22.50 -5.89 -12.54
CA GLU A 52 21.95 -4.54 -12.69
C GLU A 52 22.68 -3.75 -13.78
N ALA A 53 24.00 -3.83 -13.85
CA ALA A 53 24.80 -3.20 -14.90
C ALA A 53 24.38 -3.70 -16.29
N PHE A 54 24.26 -5.01 -16.47
CA PHE A 54 23.80 -5.61 -17.73
C PHE A 54 22.37 -5.15 -18.09
N ILE A 55 21.45 -5.13 -17.12
CA ILE A 55 20.08 -4.66 -17.34
C ILE A 55 20.06 -3.18 -17.71
N ALA A 56 20.83 -2.34 -17.03
CA ALA A 56 20.88 -0.91 -17.28
C ALA A 56 21.48 -0.57 -18.65
N GLU A 57 22.49 -1.33 -19.07
CA GLU A 57 23.17 -1.15 -20.36
C GLU A 57 22.29 -1.56 -21.54
N HIS A 58 21.65 -2.73 -21.46
CA HIS A 58 20.92 -3.31 -22.60
C HIS A 58 19.41 -3.10 -22.59
N TYR A 59 18.83 -2.81 -21.41
CA TYR A 59 17.38 -2.62 -21.23
C TYR A 59 17.07 -1.34 -20.43
N PRO A 60 17.49 -0.15 -20.90
CA PRO A 60 17.21 1.09 -20.21
C PRO A 60 15.69 1.36 -20.15
N PRO A 61 15.19 2.01 -19.08
CA PRO A 61 13.78 2.37 -18.97
C PRO A 61 13.29 3.17 -20.20
N PRO A 62 12.07 2.91 -20.71
CA PRO A 62 11.02 2.09 -20.12
C PRO A 62 11.01 0.61 -20.56
N ALA A 63 12.06 0.13 -21.23
CA ALA A 63 12.09 -1.25 -21.73
C ALA A 63 12.07 -2.26 -20.57
N ALA A 64 11.23 -3.29 -20.68
CA ALA A 64 11.25 -4.39 -19.73
C ALA A 64 12.48 -5.28 -20.00
N PRO A 65 13.23 -5.70 -18.97
CA PRO A 65 14.37 -6.59 -19.18
C PRO A 65 13.94 -7.92 -19.80
N ASN A 66 14.68 -8.39 -20.82
CA ASN A 66 14.52 -9.75 -21.31
C ASN A 66 15.30 -10.71 -20.41
N PHE A 67 14.60 -11.32 -19.44
CA PHE A 67 15.25 -12.21 -18.48
C PHE A 67 15.86 -13.47 -19.10
N ASN A 68 15.54 -13.82 -20.34
CA ASN A 68 16.27 -14.88 -21.03
C ASN A 68 17.72 -14.46 -21.34
N ALA A 69 17.92 -13.24 -21.83
CA ALA A 69 19.26 -12.69 -22.03
C ALA A 69 20.01 -12.53 -20.71
N VAL A 70 19.35 -12.02 -19.68
CA VAL A 70 19.94 -11.91 -18.32
C VAL A 70 20.35 -13.29 -17.80
N SER A 71 19.50 -14.30 -17.97
CA SER A 71 19.77 -15.69 -17.58
C SER A 71 20.97 -16.28 -18.31
N ASN A 72 21.11 -16.01 -19.62
CA ASN A 72 22.23 -16.47 -20.42
C ASN A 72 23.53 -15.73 -20.10
N TYR A 73 23.47 -14.42 -19.86
CA TYR A 73 24.60 -13.60 -19.46
C TYR A 73 25.10 -13.96 -18.05
N MET A 74 24.17 -14.13 -17.10
CA MET A 74 24.51 -14.49 -15.72
C MET A 74 24.85 -15.97 -15.55
N TRP A 75 24.50 -16.80 -16.54
CA TRP A 75 24.51 -18.26 -16.48
C TRP A 75 23.74 -18.84 -15.28
N LEU A 76 22.60 -18.21 -14.98
CA LEU A 76 21.69 -18.57 -13.89
C LEU A 76 20.33 -18.97 -14.44
N ASP A 77 19.58 -19.78 -13.71
CA ASP A 77 18.18 -20.04 -14.04
C ASP A 77 17.38 -18.73 -14.19
N ILE A 78 16.50 -18.69 -15.18
CA ILE A 78 15.72 -17.49 -15.49
C ILE A 78 14.86 -17.04 -14.31
N ASN A 79 14.26 -17.98 -13.57
CA ASN A 79 13.42 -17.64 -12.42
C ASN A 79 14.26 -17.08 -11.28
N ASP A 80 15.50 -17.54 -11.15
CA ASP A 80 16.40 -17.04 -10.11
C ASP A 80 16.89 -15.62 -10.45
N CYS A 81 17.13 -15.30 -11.72
CA CYS A 81 17.41 -13.93 -12.18
C CYS A 81 16.23 -12.99 -11.92
N ILE A 82 15.00 -13.44 -12.22
CA ILE A 82 13.77 -12.69 -11.93
C ILE A 82 13.67 -12.42 -10.43
N ARG A 83 13.86 -13.46 -9.61
CA ARG A 83 13.78 -13.36 -8.15
C ARG A 83 14.86 -12.43 -7.58
N MET A 84 16.08 -12.50 -8.10
CA MET A 84 17.16 -11.59 -7.71
C MET A 84 16.81 -10.14 -8.06
N ALA A 85 16.30 -9.88 -9.27
CA ALA A 85 15.93 -8.53 -9.70
C ALA A 85 14.77 -7.95 -8.87
N GLN A 86 13.77 -8.77 -8.53
CA GLN A 86 12.70 -8.38 -7.60
C GLN A 86 13.26 -8.03 -6.22
N LEU A 87 14.15 -8.86 -5.69
CA LEU A 87 14.79 -8.61 -4.40
C LEU A 87 15.57 -7.30 -4.39
N LEU A 88 16.31 -6.97 -5.45
CA LEU A 88 17.10 -5.72 -5.54
C LEU A 88 16.22 -4.47 -5.63
N ARG A 89 15.10 -4.55 -6.33
CA ARG A 89 14.12 -3.45 -6.45
C ARG A 89 13.31 -3.21 -5.17
N GLY A 90 13.58 -3.95 -4.10
CA GLY A 90 12.82 -3.87 -2.85
C GLY A 90 11.43 -4.48 -2.95
N GLU A 91 11.16 -5.25 -3.99
CA GLU A 91 9.88 -5.94 -4.21
C GLU A 91 9.86 -7.23 -3.38
N PHE A 92 9.69 -7.08 -2.06
CA PHE A 92 9.45 -8.21 -1.16
C PHE A 92 7.95 -8.43 -0.95
N GLU A 93 7.44 -9.57 -1.40
CA GLU A 93 6.05 -9.96 -1.18
C GLU A 93 5.88 -10.77 0.11
N TRP A 94 4.92 -10.36 0.93
CA TRP A 94 4.51 -11.08 2.13
C TRP A 94 3.57 -12.25 1.79
N THR A 95 4.11 -13.29 1.17
CA THR A 95 3.37 -14.54 0.91
C THR A 95 3.10 -15.31 2.21
N ASP A 96 2.20 -16.28 2.15
CA ASP A 96 1.92 -17.12 3.32
C ASP A 96 3.13 -18.00 3.68
N GLU A 97 3.90 -18.46 2.70
CA GLU A 97 5.17 -19.17 2.94
C GLU A 97 6.21 -18.28 3.64
N ALA A 98 6.28 -16.99 3.26
CA ALA A 98 7.16 -16.03 3.92
C ALA A 98 6.75 -15.79 5.38
N LYS A 99 5.44 -15.65 5.65
CA LYS A 99 4.91 -15.51 7.01
C LYS A 99 5.16 -16.75 7.87
N ASP A 100 4.97 -17.93 7.30
CA ASP A 100 5.23 -19.20 8.00
C ASP A 100 6.72 -19.36 8.31
N LYS A 101 7.60 -18.98 7.38
CA LYS A 101 9.05 -18.96 7.62
C LYS A 101 9.38 -18.01 8.78
N VAL A 102 8.82 -16.80 8.78
CA VAL A 102 9.01 -15.83 9.87
C VAL A 102 8.53 -16.38 11.22
N ALA A 103 7.34 -17.00 11.26
CA ALA A 103 6.81 -17.58 12.49
C ALA A 103 7.72 -18.67 13.06
N ARG A 104 8.16 -19.61 12.22
CA ARG A 104 9.08 -20.69 12.64
C ARG A 104 10.39 -20.14 13.19
N MET A 105 10.99 -19.17 12.49
CA MET A 105 12.25 -18.57 12.91
C MET A 105 12.10 -17.80 14.23
N TRP A 106 10.99 -17.09 14.39
CA TRP A 106 10.70 -16.37 15.63
C TRP A 106 10.47 -17.34 16.80
N GLU A 107 9.76 -18.46 16.57
CA GLU A 107 9.56 -19.51 17.58
C GLU A 107 10.87 -20.17 18.02
N GLN A 108 11.88 -20.19 17.13
CA GLN A 108 13.25 -20.61 17.45
C GLN A 108 14.05 -19.54 18.22
N GLY A 109 13.44 -18.40 18.56
CA GLY A 109 14.08 -17.31 19.30
C GLY A 109 14.96 -16.41 18.44
N ILE A 110 14.87 -16.48 17.11
CA ILE A 110 15.66 -15.63 16.21
C ILE A 110 15.14 -14.19 16.29
N SER A 111 16.06 -13.23 16.41
CA SER A 111 15.71 -11.80 16.52
C SER A 111 15.05 -11.28 15.24
N HIS A 112 14.19 -10.26 15.36
CA HIS A 112 13.54 -9.64 14.19
C HIS A 112 14.55 -9.11 13.16
N LYS A 113 15.67 -8.55 13.62
CA LYS A 113 16.74 -8.07 12.73
C LYS A 113 17.35 -9.21 11.92
N GLU A 114 17.57 -10.35 12.58
CA GLU A 114 18.13 -11.52 11.92
C GLU A 114 17.13 -12.18 10.96
N ILE A 115 15.87 -12.31 11.37
CA ILE A 115 14.80 -12.79 10.48
C ILE A 115 14.69 -11.91 9.22
N ALA A 116 14.75 -10.58 9.39
CA ALA A 116 14.70 -9.63 8.28
C ALA A 116 15.83 -9.89 7.28
N ARG A 117 17.08 -9.98 7.78
CA ARG A 117 18.28 -10.29 7.00
C ARG A 117 18.13 -11.60 6.21
N GLN A 118 17.59 -12.65 6.83
CA GLN A 118 17.41 -13.96 6.20
C GLN A 118 16.24 -14.05 5.20
N LEU A 119 15.36 -13.04 5.16
CA LEU A 119 14.27 -12.97 4.20
C LEU A 119 14.66 -12.21 2.93
N SER A 120 15.27 -11.04 3.10
CA SER A 120 15.65 -10.15 2.00
C SER A 120 16.50 -9.00 2.53
N PRO A 121 17.44 -8.46 1.74
CA PRO A 121 18.20 -7.26 2.12
C PRO A 121 17.30 -6.04 2.36
N ASN A 122 16.09 -6.02 1.78
CA ASN A 122 15.18 -4.88 1.84
C ASN A 122 14.09 -5.01 2.91
N VAL A 123 14.03 -6.15 3.63
CA VAL A 123 13.11 -6.30 4.75
C VAL A 123 13.76 -5.72 6.01
N THR A 124 12.98 -4.93 6.76
CA THR A 124 13.44 -4.33 8.02
C THR A 124 12.93 -5.11 9.23
N ALA A 125 13.62 -4.96 10.37
CA ALA A 125 13.19 -5.54 11.65
C ALA A 125 11.78 -5.07 12.05
N ASP A 126 11.42 -3.82 11.74
CA ASP A 126 10.10 -3.26 11.98
C ASP A 126 9.03 -3.95 11.14
N SER A 127 9.33 -4.26 9.87
CA SER A 127 8.44 -5.04 9.02
C SER A 127 8.18 -6.44 9.58
N ILE A 128 9.21 -7.10 10.13
CA ILE A 128 9.04 -8.37 10.85
C ILE A 128 8.16 -8.19 12.09
N ALA A 129 8.44 -7.18 12.91
CA ALA A 129 7.67 -6.90 14.13
C ALA A 129 6.18 -6.63 13.81
N GLN A 130 5.90 -5.87 12.76
CA GLN A 130 4.54 -5.62 12.28
C GLN A 130 3.88 -6.89 11.74
N CYS A 131 4.59 -7.72 10.99
CA CYS A 131 4.09 -9.00 10.52
C CYS A 131 3.70 -9.89 11.71
N MET A 132 4.60 -10.07 12.67
CA MET A 132 4.36 -10.84 13.89
C MET A 132 3.19 -10.28 14.71
N TYR A 133 3.10 -8.95 14.85
CA TYR A 133 1.97 -8.31 15.52
C TYR A 133 0.64 -8.60 14.81
N ARG A 134 0.62 -8.61 13.47
CA ARG A 134 -0.59 -8.91 12.69
C ARG A 134 -0.96 -10.39 12.74
N MET A 135 0.02 -11.29 12.70
CA MET A 135 -0.18 -12.74 12.82
C MET A 135 -0.65 -13.14 14.22
N ARG A 136 -0.12 -12.47 15.25
CA ARG A 136 -0.42 -12.75 16.67
C ARG A 136 -1.53 -11.91 17.24
N ARG A 137 -1.97 -10.86 16.55
CA ARG A 137 -3.28 -10.30 16.83
C ARG A 137 -4.22 -11.49 16.72
N PRO A 138 -4.88 -11.90 17.81
CA PRO A 138 -5.97 -12.84 17.63
C PRO A 138 -6.89 -12.14 16.63
N GLN A 139 -7.52 -12.90 15.74
CA GLN A 139 -8.63 -12.40 14.93
C GLN A 139 -9.71 -11.93 15.94
N GLN A 140 -9.52 -10.74 16.52
CA GLN A 140 -10.07 -10.36 17.83
C GLN A 140 -11.50 -9.88 17.70
N TYR A 141 -12.03 -9.92 16.48
CA TYR A 141 -13.40 -9.65 16.19
C TYR A 141 -13.99 -10.94 15.65
N THR A 142 -14.28 -11.88 16.55
CA THR A 142 -15.34 -12.83 16.27
C THR A 142 -16.56 -12.01 15.89
N SER A 143 -17.08 -12.26 14.68
CA SER A 143 -18.30 -11.62 14.22
C SER A 143 -19.38 -11.81 15.28
N LEU A 144 -20.20 -10.78 15.47
CA LEU A 144 -21.38 -10.92 16.30
C LEU A 144 -22.26 -12.05 15.76
N THR A 145 -22.80 -12.87 16.64
CA THR A 145 -23.86 -13.82 16.29
C THR A 145 -25.10 -13.07 15.80
N LEU A 146 -26.04 -13.78 15.18
CA LEU A 146 -27.30 -13.17 14.75
C LEU A 146 -28.07 -12.57 15.93
N GLU A 147 -28.11 -13.29 17.06
CA GLU A 147 -28.74 -12.84 18.30
C GLU A 147 -28.09 -11.58 18.87
N GLU A 148 -26.74 -11.52 18.88
CA GLU A 148 -26.01 -10.33 19.32
C GLU A 148 -26.31 -9.13 18.40
N LYS A 149 -26.39 -9.33 17.08
CA LYS A 149 -26.80 -8.27 16.14
C LYS A 149 -28.23 -7.81 16.37
N GLN A 150 -29.15 -8.73 16.67
CA GLN A 150 -30.54 -8.41 17.00
C GLN A 150 -30.63 -7.62 18.31
N ARG A 151 -29.85 -7.96 19.33
CA ARG A 151 -29.76 -7.16 20.57
C ARG A 151 -29.25 -5.75 20.32
N VAL A 152 -28.15 -5.60 19.56
CA VAL A 152 -27.65 -4.28 19.17
C VAL A 152 -28.73 -3.48 18.45
N ARG A 153 -29.44 -4.13 17.50
CA ARG A 153 -30.53 -3.49 16.78
C ARG A 153 -31.69 -3.08 17.71
N GLY A 154 -32.10 -3.94 18.64
CA GLY A 154 -33.14 -3.62 19.63
C GLY A 154 -32.79 -2.38 20.44
N ILE A 155 -31.57 -2.29 20.97
CA ILE A 155 -31.10 -1.10 21.70
C ILE A 155 -31.16 0.15 20.82
N VAL A 156 -30.70 0.04 19.57
CA VAL A 156 -30.70 1.17 18.63
C VAL A 156 -32.12 1.60 18.27
N ASP A 157 -33.02 0.67 17.94
CA ASP A 157 -34.39 0.95 17.53
C ASP A 157 -35.23 1.52 18.69
N GLU A 158 -35.03 1.03 19.92
CA GLU A 158 -35.75 1.50 21.10
C GLU A 158 -35.36 2.90 21.56
N ASN A 159 -34.10 3.31 21.32
CA ASN A 159 -33.53 4.53 21.90
C ASN A 159 -33.29 5.64 20.87
N SER A 160 -33.21 5.31 19.57
CA SER A 160 -33.02 6.31 18.52
C SER A 160 -34.17 7.32 18.50
N GLY A 161 -33.84 8.60 18.68
CA GLY A 161 -34.81 9.68 18.77
C GLY A 161 -35.35 9.97 20.17
N LYS A 162 -35.08 9.09 21.15
CA LYS A 162 -35.37 9.36 22.58
C LYS A 162 -34.17 9.95 23.30
N VAL A 163 -32.97 9.49 22.95
CA VAL A 163 -31.69 9.92 23.51
C VAL A 163 -30.73 10.30 22.39
N SER A 164 -29.59 10.89 22.76
CA SER A 164 -28.54 11.26 21.81
C SER A 164 -27.88 10.03 21.17
N PHE A 165 -27.30 10.18 19.99
CA PHE A 165 -26.49 9.14 19.34
C PHE A 165 -25.36 8.68 20.26
N CYS A 166 -24.70 9.60 20.97
CA CYS A 166 -23.66 9.26 21.93
C CYS A 166 -24.20 8.36 23.04
N GLU A 167 -25.38 8.66 23.60
CA GLU A 167 -26.02 7.83 24.62
C GLU A 167 -26.42 6.45 24.08
N VAL A 168 -26.95 6.34 22.85
CA VAL A 168 -27.22 5.03 22.22
C VAL A 168 -25.93 4.18 22.14
N VAL A 169 -24.81 4.80 21.76
CA VAL A 169 -23.51 4.11 21.68
C VAL A 169 -23.01 3.69 23.07
N GLU A 170 -23.27 4.47 24.11
CA GLU A 170 -22.95 4.10 25.50
C GLU A 170 -23.83 2.95 26.02
N LEU A 171 -25.13 2.92 25.70
CA LEU A 171 -26.01 1.82 26.05
C LEU A 171 -25.51 0.49 25.44
N VAL A 172 -25.13 0.51 24.16
CA VAL A 172 -24.51 -0.67 23.52
C VAL A 172 -23.17 -1.04 24.16
N ARG A 173 -22.38 -0.04 24.60
CA ARG A 173 -21.10 -0.30 25.30
C ARG A 173 -21.32 -1.01 26.63
N GLN A 174 -22.34 -0.60 27.37
CA GLN A 174 -22.71 -1.17 28.67
C GLN A 174 -23.23 -2.60 28.52
N GLU A 175 -24.11 -2.85 27.54
CA GLU A 175 -24.62 -4.20 27.23
C GLU A 175 -23.48 -5.15 26.84
N PHE A 176 -22.58 -4.70 25.96
CA PHE A 176 -21.47 -5.52 25.48
C PHE A 176 -20.17 -5.24 26.25
N ALA A 177 -20.19 -5.48 27.56
CA ALA A 177 -19.04 -5.24 28.43
C ALA A 177 -17.81 -6.09 28.08
N CYS A 178 -17.98 -7.28 27.47
CA CYS A 178 -16.87 -8.14 27.06
C CYS A 178 -16.00 -7.48 25.97
N PRO A 179 -14.67 -7.27 26.18
CA PRO A 179 -13.81 -6.59 25.22
C PRO A 179 -13.82 -7.18 23.80
N LYS A 180 -13.93 -8.52 23.69
CA LYS A 180 -14.00 -9.24 22.40
C LYS A 180 -15.27 -8.93 21.60
N ARG A 181 -16.39 -8.64 22.29
CA ARG A 181 -17.70 -8.35 21.67
C ARG A 181 -18.01 -6.87 21.58
N ARG A 182 -17.44 -6.05 22.47
CA ARG A 182 -17.65 -4.61 22.55
C ARG A 182 -17.36 -3.91 21.23
N THR A 183 -16.18 -4.10 20.67
CA THR A 183 -15.78 -3.38 19.45
C THR A 183 -16.65 -3.77 18.24
N PRO A 184 -16.93 -5.06 17.97
CA PRO A 184 -17.90 -5.45 16.95
C PRO A 184 -19.30 -4.87 17.18
N ALA A 185 -19.81 -4.90 18.42
CA ALA A 185 -21.12 -4.35 18.79
C ALA A 185 -21.19 -2.85 18.51
N LEU A 186 -20.18 -2.07 18.93
CA LEU A 186 -20.14 -0.63 18.67
C LEU A 186 -20.04 -0.31 17.18
N LYS A 187 -19.27 -1.09 16.40
CA LYS A 187 -19.24 -0.95 14.94
C LYS A 187 -20.61 -1.23 14.32
N CYS A 188 -21.27 -2.30 14.77
CA CYS A 188 -22.60 -2.68 14.30
C CYS A 188 -23.64 -1.59 14.63
N ALA A 189 -23.63 -1.06 15.85
CA ALA A 189 -24.54 -0.01 16.29
C ALA A 189 -24.37 1.26 15.44
N LYS A 190 -23.13 1.72 15.25
CA LYS A 190 -22.84 2.88 14.39
C LYS A 190 -23.33 2.69 12.96
N GLY A 191 -23.21 1.47 12.42
CA GLY A 191 -23.72 1.11 11.09
C GLY A 191 -25.25 1.12 11.02
N TYR A 192 -25.95 0.60 12.05
CA TYR A 192 -27.41 0.68 12.09
C TYR A 192 -27.89 2.13 12.24
N CYS A 193 -27.27 2.92 13.12
CA CYS A 193 -27.62 4.33 13.26
C CYS A 193 -27.48 5.10 11.93
N SER A 194 -26.47 4.82 11.09
CA SER A 194 -26.33 5.51 9.80
C SER A 194 -27.41 5.15 8.77
N SER A 195 -28.16 4.06 9.00
CA SER A 195 -29.32 3.68 8.20
C SER A 195 -30.64 4.29 8.68
N ILE A 196 -30.71 4.83 9.90
CA ILE A 196 -31.94 5.40 10.43
C ILE A 196 -32.18 6.80 9.80
N PRO A 197 -33.36 7.05 9.22
CA PRO A 197 -33.67 8.33 8.56
C PRO A 197 -33.48 9.56 9.44
N LEU A 198 -33.78 9.46 10.73
CA LEU A 198 -33.62 10.55 11.70
C LEU A 198 -32.21 11.17 11.67
N TYR A 199 -31.16 10.35 11.74
CA TYR A 199 -29.79 10.88 11.76
C TYR A 199 -29.38 11.47 10.41
N ARG A 200 -29.92 10.96 9.29
CA ARG A 200 -29.71 11.58 7.98
C ARG A 200 -30.40 12.94 7.89
N ALA A 201 -31.64 13.04 8.37
CA ALA A 201 -32.40 14.28 8.39
C ALA A 201 -31.67 15.38 9.20
N ARG A 202 -31.01 15.02 10.30
CA ARG A 202 -30.17 15.96 11.09
C ARG A 202 -29.01 16.54 10.28
N VAL A 203 -28.30 15.70 9.51
CA VAL A 203 -27.26 16.19 8.60
C VAL A 203 -27.88 17.00 7.44
N GLU A 204 -29.09 16.65 7.02
CA GLU A 204 -29.79 17.33 5.93
C GLU A 204 -30.32 18.72 6.27
N GLY A 205 -30.66 18.98 7.53
CA GLY A 205 -31.13 20.27 8.02
C GLY A 205 -30.04 21.32 8.25
N GLU A 206 -28.76 20.97 8.07
CA GLU A 206 -27.62 21.85 8.35
C GLU A 206 -26.98 22.39 7.06
N ASP A 207 -26.18 23.45 7.20
CA ASP A 207 -25.32 23.95 6.11
C ASP A 207 -24.14 23.00 5.88
N LYS A 208 -24.40 21.95 5.09
CA LYS A 208 -23.43 20.90 4.75
C LYS A 208 -22.18 21.45 4.08
N ASP A 209 -22.34 22.48 3.26
CA ASP A 209 -21.24 23.05 2.48
C ASP A 209 -20.30 23.80 3.42
N GLN A 210 -20.83 24.55 4.39
CA GLN A 210 -20.02 25.18 5.42
C GLN A 210 -19.32 24.16 6.33
N ILE A 211 -20.03 23.13 6.81
CA ILE A 211 -19.44 22.09 7.65
C ILE A 211 -18.31 21.35 6.91
N ALA A 212 -18.51 21.06 5.63
CA ALA A 212 -17.48 20.44 4.81
C ALA A 212 -16.26 21.36 4.65
N LYS A 213 -16.45 22.65 4.39
CA LYS A 213 -15.35 23.64 4.33
C LYS A 213 -14.58 23.72 5.65
N ASP A 214 -15.28 23.74 6.79
CA ASP A 214 -14.65 23.79 8.11
C ASP A 214 -13.81 22.53 8.38
N ILE A 215 -14.30 21.35 7.97
CA ILE A 215 -13.54 20.09 8.09
C ILE A 215 -12.31 20.09 7.19
N LEU A 216 -12.46 20.56 5.95
CA LEU A 216 -11.37 20.57 4.96
C LEU A 216 -10.28 21.59 5.29
N SER A 217 -10.66 22.75 5.83
CA SER A 217 -9.71 23.76 6.32
C SER A 217 -9.04 23.35 7.65
N GLY A 218 -9.59 22.35 8.34
CA GLY A 218 -9.09 21.89 9.64
C GLY A 218 -9.59 22.72 10.83
N ALA A 219 -10.57 23.60 10.63
CA ALA A 219 -11.22 24.36 11.70
C ALA A 219 -12.00 23.44 12.67
N THR A 220 -12.48 22.29 12.18
CA THR A 220 -13.10 21.24 13.01
C THR A 220 -12.73 19.85 12.47
N THR A 221 -12.82 18.83 13.31
CA THR A 221 -12.74 17.44 12.86
C THR A 221 -14.13 16.88 12.51
N ALA A 222 -14.18 15.84 11.66
CA ALA A 222 -15.42 15.13 11.35
C ALA A 222 -16.08 14.52 12.61
N THR A 223 -15.27 14.09 13.59
CA THR A 223 -15.76 13.54 14.86
C THR A 223 -16.42 14.62 15.72
N GLU A 224 -15.83 15.81 15.80
CA GLU A 224 -16.42 16.94 16.53
C GLU A 224 -17.70 17.44 15.87
N ALA A 225 -17.71 17.57 14.54
CA ALA A 225 -18.91 17.91 13.79
C ALA A 225 -20.01 16.87 14.00
N ALA A 226 -19.69 15.57 13.95
CA ALA A 226 -20.66 14.51 14.20
C ALA A 226 -21.23 14.54 15.63
N ARG A 227 -20.40 14.89 16.62
CA ARG A 227 -20.85 15.09 18.01
C ARG A 227 -21.79 16.30 18.12
N ARG A 228 -21.44 17.43 17.49
CA ARG A 228 -22.29 18.64 17.46
C ARG A 228 -23.66 18.37 16.86
N LEU A 229 -23.70 17.61 15.76
CA LEU A 229 -24.92 17.25 15.04
C LEU A 229 -25.69 16.09 15.68
N ASP A 230 -25.10 15.44 16.68
CA ASP A 230 -25.61 14.22 17.29
C ASP A 230 -25.93 13.11 16.27
N VAL A 231 -24.92 12.76 15.47
CA VAL A 231 -25.02 11.75 14.40
C VAL A 231 -23.81 10.82 14.35
N PRO A 232 -23.93 9.66 13.68
CA PRO A 232 -22.78 8.80 13.39
C PRO A 232 -21.71 9.54 12.55
N PRO A 233 -20.42 9.47 12.92
CA PRO A 233 -19.32 10.11 12.17
C PRO A 233 -19.25 9.73 10.70
N VAL A 234 -19.67 8.50 10.36
CA VAL A 234 -19.71 8.02 8.97
C VAL A 234 -20.62 8.87 8.07
N LEU A 235 -21.70 9.45 8.60
CA LEU A 235 -22.58 10.32 7.81
C LEU A 235 -21.90 11.65 7.47
N VAL A 236 -21.16 12.22 8.43
CA VAL A 236 -20.37 13.44 8.20
C VAL A 236 -19.24 13.18 7.21
N THR A 237 -18.51 12.07 7.36
CA THR A 237 -17.46 11.69 6.40
C THR A 237 -18.03 11.52 4.99
N ALA A 238 -19.13 10.78 4.83
CA ALA A 238 -19.77 10.58 3.53
C ALA A 238 -20.28 11.90 2.91
N MET A 239 -20.76 12.83 3.74
CA MET A 239 -21.14 14.18 3.30
C MET A 239 -19.93 14.97 2.79
N VAL A 240 -18.81 14.98 3.53
CA VAL A 240 -17.57 15.65 3.11
C VAL A 240 -17.04 15.06 1.81
N GLU A 241 -17.06 13.73 1.67
CA GLU A 241 -16.65 13.07 0.43
C GLU A 241 -17.52 13.50 -0.76
N LYS A 242 -18.86 13.57 -0.59
CA LYS A 242 -19.77 14.08 -1.62
C LYS A 242 -19.53 15.56 -1.95
N PHE A 243 -19.20 16.37 -0.96
CA PHE A 243 -18.85 17.78 -1.18
C PHE A 243 -17.56 17.88 -1.99
N GLN A 244 -16.53 17.11 -1.61
CA GLN A 244 -15.28 17.05 -2.36
C GLN A 244 -15.48 16.58 -3.79
N THR A 245 -16.31 15.56 -4.06
CA THR A 245 -16.55 15.12 -5.44
C THR A 245 -17.32 16.13 -6.28
N ARG A 246 -18.19 16.94 -5.67
CA ARG A 246 -18.86 18.07 -6.36
C ARG A 246 -17.92 19.23 -6.65
N MET A 247 -17.04 19.57 -5.71
CA MET A 247 -16.12 20.70 -5.82
C MET A 247 -14.86 20.37 -6.63
N CYS A 248 -14.40 19.12 -6.58
CA CYS A 248 -13.16 18.72 -7.21
C CYS A 248 -13.42 18.11 -8.58
N SER A 249 -13.11 18.88 -9.63
CA SER A 249 -13.14 18.37 -11.01
C SER A 249 -12.22 17.15 -11.15
N SER A 250 -12.70 16.11 -11.84
CA SER A 250 -11.88 14.98 -12.26
C SER A 250 -10.90 15.34 -13.37
N VAL A 251 -11.18 16.42 -14.11
CA VAL A 251 -10.32 16.96 -15.18
C VAL A 251 -9.23 17.81 -14.55
N TRP A 252 -7.99 17.53 -14.93
CA TRP A 252 -6.82 18.32 -14.57
C TRP A 252 -6.53 19.34 -15.66
N THR A 253 -6.42 20.60 -15.28
CA THR A 253 -5.95 21.67 -16.14
C THR A 253 -4.42 21.72 -16.15
N ASP A 254 -3.82 22.32 -17.17
CA ASP A 254 -2.36 22.46 -17.28
C ASP A 254 -1.78 23.21 -16.07
N LYS A 255 -2.44 24.28 -15.63
CA LYS A 255 -2.05 25.06 -14.46
C LYS A 255 -2.05 24.24 -13.15
N GLU A 256 -3.05 23.38 -12.96
CA GLU A 256 -3.09 22.49 -11.79
C GLU A 256 -1.96 21.45 -11.83
N MET A 257 -1.59 20.98 -13.02
CA MET A 257 -0.46 20.06 -13.21
C MET A 257 0.87 20.77 -12.96
N GLU A 258 1.04 22.00 -13.43
CA GLU A 258 2.22 22.84 -13.13
C GLU A 258 2.41 23.03 -11.62
N HIS A 259 1.36 23.45 -10.91
CA HIS A 259 1.42 23.61 -9.45
C HIS A 259 1.77 22.30 -8.73
N LEU A 260 1.30 21.15 -9.22
CA LEU A 260 1.64 19.84 -8.66
C LEU A 260 3.13 19.53 -8.83
N VAL A 261 3.69 19.81 -10.00
CA VAL A 261 5.13 19.62 -10.27
C VAL A 261 5.97 20.55 -9.41
N GLU A 262 5.59 21.83 -9.30
CA GLU A 262 6.26 22.80 -8.45
C GLU A 262 6.24 22.39 -6.97
N TYR A 263 5.09 21.95 -6.46
CA TYR A 263 4.96 21.49 -5.09
C TYR A 263 5.90 20.32 -4.79
N VAL A 264 5.95 19.33 -5.69
CA VAL A 264 6.80 18.15 -5.56
C VAL A 264 8.29 18.51 -5.64
N ARG A 265 8.68 19.49 -6.46
CA ARG A 265 10.06 19.98 -6.54
C ARG A 265 10.48 20.77 -5.30
N ALA A 266 9.55 21.54 -4.72
CA ALA A 266 9.82 22.39 -3.56
C ALA A 266 9.82 21.64 -2.21
N HIS A 267 9.34 20.41 -2.17
CA HIS A 267 9.22 19.63 -0.92
C HIS A 267 9.94 18.28 -1.04
N THR A 268 10.41 17.77 0.10
CA THR A 268 10.96 16.41 0.19
C THR A 268 9.87 15.44 0.65
N ARG A 269 10.06 14.15 0.34
CA ARG A 269 9.16 13.09 0.79
C ARG A 269 9.20 12.96 2.33
N PRO A 270 8.11 12.52 2.98
CA PRO A 270 6.79 12.24 2.41
C PRO A 270 5.99 13.52 2.12
N TYR A 271 5.39 13.61 0.93
CA TYR A 271 4.59 14.76 0.53
C TYR A 271 3.29 14.90 1.35
N SER A 272 3.02 16.10 1.87
CA SER A 272 1.75 16.41 2.52
C SER A 272 0.68 16.73 1.47
N TRP A 273 0.11 15.68 0.88
CA TRP A 273 -0.99 15.79 -0.07
C TRP A 273 -2.23 16.51 0.50
N LYS A 274 -2.39 16.48 1.83
CA LYS A 274 -3.41 17.27 2.52
C LYS A 274 -3.15 18.78 2.35
N SER A 275 -1.92 19.23 2.60
CA SER A 275 -1.54 20.63 2.44
C SER A 275 -1.62 21.08 0.98
N PHE A 276 -1.15 20.25 0.05
CA PHE A 276 -1.24 20.58 -1.38
C PHE A 276 -2.68 20.66 -1.88
N SER A 277 -3.54 19.71 -1.48
CA SER A 277 -4.97 19.74 -1.81
C SER A 277 -5.65 21.01 -1.29
N ALA A 278 -5.31 21.44 -0.07
CA ALA A 278 -5.81 22.70 0.48
C ALA A 278 -5.33 23.93 -0.30
N LEU A 279 -4.06 23.95 -0.74
CA LEU A 279 -3.50 25.00 -1.57
C LEU A 279 -4.16 25.07 -2.95
N LEU A 280 -4.37 23.92 -3.59
CA LEU A 280 -4.91 23.83 -4.94
C LEU A 280 -6.42 24.13 -4.97
N GLY A 281 -7.16 23.75 -3.93
CA GLY A 281 -8.59 24.06 -3.73
C GLY A 281 -9.57 23.34 -4.68
N THR A 282 -9.07 22.79 -5.79
CA THR A 282 -9.87 22.18 -6.86
C THR A 282 -9.70 20.67 -6.99
N LYS A 283 -8.84 20.06 -6.16
CA LYS A 283 -8.55 18.62 -6.15
C LYS A 283 -8.43 18.12 -4.71
N SER A 284 -8.94 16.92 -4.44
CA SER A 284 -8.79 16.24 -3.17
C SER A 284 -7.37 15.68 -2.97
N GLN A 285 -6.98 15.46 -1.72
CA GLN A 285 -5.73 14.78 -1.35
C GLN A 285 -5.48 13.50 -2.16
N ARG A 286 -6.53 12.67 -2.31
CA ARG A 286 -6.46 11.42 -3.06
C ARG A 286 -6.24 11.66 -4.55
N GLN A 287 -6.93 12.63 -5.15
CA GLN A 287 -6.74 12.98 -6.57
C GLN A 287 -5.33 13.50 -6.82
N CYS A 288 -4.79 14.36 -5.94
CA CYS A 288 -3.42 14.86 -6.07
C CYS A 288 -2.40 13.72 -6.03
N ARG A 289 -2.52 12.83 -5.04
CA ARG A 289 -1.65 11.64 -4.94
C ARG A 289 -1.75 10.76 -6.20
N LEU A 290 -2.97 10.40 -6.61
CA LEU A 290 -3.16 9.53 -7.77
C LEU A 290 -2.66 10.16 -9.08
N LYS A 291 -2.81 11.48 -9.24
CA LYS A 291 -2.28 12.20 -10.40
C LYS A 291 -0.76 12.23 -10.38
N PHE A 292 -0.15 12.49 -9.23
CA PHE A 292 1.30 12.41 -9.06
C PHE A 292 1.82 11.01 -9.41
N ASP A 293 1.20 9.96 -8.86
CA ASP A 293 1.59 8.58 -9.15
C ASP A 293 1.47 8.25 -10.64
N ALA A 294 0.44 8.77 -11.31
CA ALA A 294 0.26 8.61 -12.76
C ALA A 294 1.33 9.38 -13.57
N MET A 295 1.61 10.64 -13.20
CA MET A 295 2.63 11.46 -13.86
C MET A 295 4.02 10.85 -13.72
N ARG A 296 4.35 10.31 -12.54
CA ARG A 296 5.58 9.57 -12.28
C ARG A 296 5.69 8.34 -13.18
N ARG A 297 4.64 7.52 -13.27
CA ARG A 297 4.62 6.34 -14.16
C ARG A 297 4.78 6.69 -15.64
N SER A 298 4.29 7.85 -16.07
CA SER A 298 4.45 8.33 -17.45
C SER A 298 5.77 9.04 -17.74
N GLY A 299 6.66 9.20 -16.75
CA GLY A 299 7.92 9.94 -16.91
C GLY A 299 7.76 11.47 -16.99
N ALA A 300 6.56 12.00 -16.76
CA ALA A 300 6.29 13.44 -16.79
C ALA A 300 6.83 14.18 -15.56
N ILE A 301 7.18 13.46 -14.49
CA ILE A 301 7.92 13.96 -13.35
C ILE A 301 9.16 13.07 -13.21
N PRO A 302 10.39 13.62 -13.29
CA PRO A 302 11.62 12.84 -13.13
C PRO A 302 11.68 12.21 -11.72
N ASP A 303 12.24 11.02 -11.62
CA ASP A 303 12.48 10.37 -10.32
C ASP A 303 13.44 11.24 -9.51
N MET A 304 12.89 11.85 -8.45
CA MET A 304 13.67 12.62 -7.49
C MET A 304 14.37 11.64 -6.55
N PRO A 305 15.66 11.85 -6.25
CA PRO A 305 16.44 10.95 -5.40
C PRO A 305 15.77 10.75 -4.04
N GLU A 306 15.72 9.50 -3.58
CA GLU A 306 15.22 9.15 -2.26
C GLU A 306 16.29 9.55 -1.23
N ASN A 307 16.01 10.61 -0.46
CA ASN A 307 16.76 10.95 0.76
C ASN A 307 16.16 10.23 1.97
#